data_AF-A0A5E4FLU8-F1
#
_entry.id   AF-A0A5E4FLU8-F1
#
_cell.length_a   1.000
_cell.length_b   1.000
_cell.length_c   1.000
_cell.angle_alpha   90.00
_cell.angle_beta   90.00
_cell.angle_gamma   90.00
#
_symmetry.space_group_name_H-M   'P 1'
#
loop_
_entity.id
_entity.type
_entity.pdbx_description
1 polymer ?
#
loop_
_entity_poly.entity_id
_entity_poly.type
_entity_poly.pdbx_seq_one_letter_code
_entity_poly.pdbx_strand_id
1 'polypeptide(L)'
;MIQRISPNQVNFVPRRYITDNILIAQELMHKFRTSKGKKGFIAWKVDLFKAYGRLNWHFIKNMLEKVPLAWDPPRNGDFKLNVDGMRKIVTSDIGVGGVIRNSIGEWIDFAVVVTLIMNPETAGTHPLAGLLYGRWDLMKKISTCAIQHVY
;
A
#
# COMPACT_ATOMS: atom_id res chain seq x y z
N MET A 1 20.31 -11.02 8.52
CA MET A 1 18.84 -10.90 8.36
C MET A 1 18.46 -11.70 7.12
N ILE A 2 17.57 -12.69 7.22
CA ILE A 2 17.22 -13.55 6.07
C ILE A 2 16.37 -12.74 5.09
N GLN A 3 16.91 -12.46 3.90
CA GLN A 3 16.19 -11.75 2.84
C GLN A 3 15.15 -12.72 2.22
N ARG A 4 13.91 -12.63 2.71
CA ARG A 4 12.79 -13.48 2.25
C ARG A 4 12.07 -12.96 1.01
N ILE A 5 12.50 -11.81 0.47
CA ILE A 5 11.92 -11.18 -0.72
C ILE A 5 12.79 -11.54 -1.93
N SER A 6 12.18 -12.19 -2.94
CA SER A 6 12.87 -12.52 -4.19
C SER A 6 13.44 -11.24 -4.85
N PRO A 7 14.66 -11.27 -5.42
CA PRO A 7 15.21 -10.12 -6.17
C PRO A 7 14.27 -9.61 -7.27
N ASN A 8 13.47 -10.50 -7.86
CA ASN A 8 12.57 -10.18 -8.97
C ASN A 8 11.14 -9.84 -8.51
N GLN A 9 10.87 -9.81 -7.21
CA GLN A 9 9.56 -9.40 -6.69
C GLN A 9 9.48 -7.88 -6.59
N VAL A 10 8.82 -7.24 -7.55
CA VAL A 10 8.77 -5.77 -7.63
C VAL A 10 7.57 -5.17 -6.89
N ASN A 11 6.39 -5.80 -7.00
CA ASN A 11 5.17 -5.25 -6.41
C ASN A 11 5.20 -5.32 -4.87
N PHE A 12 4.70 -4.28 -4.22
CA PHE A 12 4.58 -4.15 -2.76
C PHE A 12 5.92 -4.23 -2.00
N VAL A 13 7.03 -3.91 -2.66
CA VAL A 13 8.35 -3.82 -2.03
C VAL A 13 8.83 -2.36 -2.10
N PRO A 14 9.18 -1.73 -0.96
CA PRO A 14 9.71 -0.38 -0.96
C PRO A 14 10.90 -0.24 -1.90
N ARG A 15 10.96 0.89 -2.63
CA ARG A 15 12.06 1.23 -3.56
C ARG A 15 12.20 0.29 -4.78
N ARG A 16 11.15 -0.47 -5.12
CA ARG A 16 11.02 -1.19 -6.40
C ARG A 16 9.82 -0.64 -7.16
N TYR A 17 9.97 -0.44 -8.46
CA TYR A 17 8.99 0.27 -9.28
C TYR A 17 8.45 -0.60 -10.39
N ILE A 18 7.19 -0.42 -10.79
CA ILE A 18 6.56 -1.22 -11.86
C ILE A 18 7.35 -1.18 -13.18
N THR A 19 8.11 -0.10 -13.41
CA THR A 19 9.03 0.06 -14.54
C THR A 19 10.10 -1.04 -14.60
N ASP A 20 10.52 -1.58 -13.46
CA ASP A 20 11.50 -2.65 -13.37
C ASP A 20 10.95 -3.95 -14.01
N ASN A 21 9.68 -4.27 -13.76
CA ASN A 21 9.01 -5.41 -14.40
C ASN A 21 8.87 -5.22 -15.91
N ILE A 22 8.58 -4.00 -16.36
CA ILE A 22 8.48 -3.68 -17.79
C ILE A 22 9.83 -3.92 -18.47
N LEU A 23 10.91 -3.45 -17.86
CA LEU A 23 12.27 -3.62 -18.40
C LEU A 23 12.66 -5.09 -18.48
N ILE A 24 12.40 -5.87 -17.41
CA ILE A 24 12.65 -7.31 -17.38
C ILE A 24 11.87 -8.02 -18.49
N ALA A 25 10.58 -7.69 -18.66
CA ALA A 25 9.76 -8.28 -19.71
C ALA A 25 10.29 -7.92 -21.12
N GLN A 26 10.71 -6.68 -21.33
CA GLN A 26 11.30 -6.24 -22.60
C GLN A 26 12.61 -6.98 -22.91
N GLU A 27 13.50 -7.16 -21.93
CA GLU A 27 14.74 -7.92 -22.10
C GLU A 27 14.45 -9.39 -22.45
N LEU A 28 13.46 -9.99 -21.78
CA LEU A 28 13.04 -11.37 -22.03
C LEU A 28 12.49 -11.54 -23.44
N MET A 29 11.62 -10.63 -23.89
CA MET A 29 11.10 -10.62 -25.27
C MET A 29 12.20 -10.36 -26.30
N HIS A 30 13.16 -9.48 -25.99
CA HIS A 30 14.30 -9.24 -26.86
C HIS A 30 15.13 -10.52 -27.04
N LYS A 31 15.44 -11.24 -25.95
CA LYS A 31 16.14 -12.53 -26.02
C LYS A 31 15.37 -13.58 -26.82
N PHE A 32 14.05 -13.61 -26.70
CA PHE A 32 13.22 -14.51 -27.51
C PHE A 32 13.35 -14.21 -28.99
N ARG A 33 13.43 -12.93 -29.37
CA ARG A 33 13.55 -12.49 -30.76
C ARG A 33 14.95 -12.70 -31.35
N THR A 34 16.00 -12.52 -30.56
CA THR A 34 17.40 -12.53 -31.06
C THR A 34 18.10 -13.88 -30.92
N SER A 35 17.52 -14.80 -30.14
CA SER A 35 18.09 -16.14 -29.97
C SER A 35 18.05 -16.96 -31.25
N LYS A 36 19.19 -17.57 -31.57
CA LYS A 36 19.35 -18.54 -32.68
C LYS A 36 19.49 -19.98 -32.18
N GLY A 37 19.24 -20.22 -30.88
CA GLY A 37 19.38 -21.54 -30.26
C GLY A 37 18.35 -22.54 -30.77
N LYS A 38 18.73 -23.81 -30.91
CA LYS A 38 17.84 -24.88 -31.42
C LYS A 38 16.67 -25.20 -30.48
N LYS A 39 16.79 -24.88 -29.19
CA LYS A 39 15.71 -24.98 -28.20
C LYS A 39 15.12 -23.58 -28.05
N GLY A 40 13.95 -23.35 -28.64
CA GLY A 40 13.24 -22.06 -28.53
C GLY A 40 12.88 -21.72 -27.07
N PHE A 41 12.39 -20.51 -26.84
CA PHE A 41 11.97 -20.06 -25.52
C PHE A 41 10.46 -20.09 -25.36
N ILE A 42 10.01 -20.34 -24.12
CA ILE A 42 8.60 -20.26 -23.72
C ILE A 42 8.52 -19.36 -22.49
N ALA A 43 7.57 -18.43 -22.49
CA ALA A 43 7.18 -17.66 -21.33
C ALA A 43 5.80 -18.11 -20.85
N TRP A 44 5.66 -18.34 -19.55
CA TRP A 44 4.37 -18.62 -18.93
C TRP A 44 3.93 -17.44 -18.10
N LYS A 45 2.76 -16.90 -18.44
CA LYS A 45 2.07 -15.89 -17.64
C LYS A 45 1.05 -16.60 -16.77
N VAL A 46 1.25 -16.56 -15.46
CA VAL A 46 0.31 -17.09 -14.47
C VAL A 46 -0.42 -15.92 -13.83
N ASP A 47 -1.75 -15.98 -13.82
CA ASP A 47 -2.61 -14.97 -13.21
C ASP A 47 -3.51 -15.63 -12.15
N LEU A 48 -3.80 -14.91 -11.07
CA LEU A 48 -4.62 -15.40 -9.96
C LEU A 48 -5.97 -14.69 -9.97
N PHE A 49 -7.02 -15.41 -10.38
CA PHE A 49 -8.37 -14.88 -10.35
C PHE A 49 -8.88 -14.69 -8.91
N LYS A 50 -9.34 -13.47 -8.60
CA LYS A 50 -9.86 -13.08 -7.28
C LYS A 50 -8.91 -13.51 -6.15
N ALA A 51 -7.61 -13.22 -6.30
CA ALA A 51 -6.56 -13.66 -5.38
C ALA A 51 -7.00 -13.55 -3.91
N TYR A 52 -7.37 -12.34 -3.46
CA TYR A 52 -7.82 -12.11 -2.08
C TYR A 52 -9.10 -12.86 -1.68
N GLY A 53 -10.04 -13.04 -2.61
CA GLY A 53 -11.29 -13.76 -2.33
C GLY A 53 -11.13 -15.27 -2.26
N ARG A 54 -9.98 -15.82 -2.69
CA ARG A 54 -9.69 -17.26 -2.70
C ARG A 54 -8.51 -17.64 -1.78
N LEU A 55 -7.95 -16.69 -1.03
CA LEU A 55 -6.89 -16.98 -0.07
C LEU A 55 -7.42 -17.86 1.06
N ASN A 56 -6.67 -18.89 1.42
CA ASN A 56 -6.86 -19.58 2.69
C ASN A 56 -6.23 -18.71 3.79
N TRP A 57 -7.07 -17.94 4.49
CA TRP A 57 -6.62 -17.02 5.53
C TRP A 57 -5.93 -17.71 6.71
N HIS A 58 -6.32 -18.95 7.04
CA HIS A 58 -5.67 -19.71 8.09
C HIS A 58 -4.24 -20.09 7.70
N PHE A 59 -4.02 -20.49 6.45
CA PHE A 59 -2.68 -20.72 5.92
C PHE A 59 -1.82 -19.44 5.96
N ILE A 60 -2.38 -18.30 5.54
CA ILE A 60 -1.66 -17.01 5.58
C ILE A 60 -1.30 -16.64 7.02
N LYS A 61 -2.22 -16.77 7.97
CA LYS A 61 -1.97 -16.51 9.39
C LYS A 61 -0.82 -17.37 9.93
N ASN A 62 -0.87 -18.68 9.71
CA ASN A 62 0.17 -19.62 10.16
C ASN A 62 1.55 -19.33 9.53
N MET A 63 1.58 -18.84 8.28
CA MET A 63 2.82 -18.42 7.63
C MET A 63 3.36 -17.12 8.22
N LEU A 64 2.49 -16.14 8.50
CA LEU A 64 2.85 -14.88 9.12
C LEU A 64 3.34 -15.08 10.56
N GLU A 65 2.78 -16.02 11.33
CA GLU A 65 3.29 -16.37 12.67
C GLU A 65 4.73 -16.90 12.65
N LYS A 66 5.15 -17.52 11.54
CA LYS A 66 6.52 -18.03 11.31
C LYS A 66 7.46 -16.97 10.70
N VAL A 67 6.95 -15.78 10.39
CA VAL A 67 7.73 -14.67 9.86
C VAL A 67 7.69 -13.54 10.89
N PRO A 68 8.84 -13.03 11.36
CA PRO A 68 8.85 -11.84 12.21
C PRO A 68 8.57 -10.59 11.36
N LEU A 69 7.36 -10.48 10.80
CA LEU A 69 6.76 -9.25 10.29
C LEU A 69 5.89 -8.70 11.42
N ALA A 70 6.54 -8.28 12.50
CA ALA A 70 5.84 -7.67 13.61
C ALA A 70 5.48 -6.23 13.21
N TRP A 71 4.19 -5.92 13.25
CA TRP A 71 3.76 -4.54 13.32
C TRP A 71 4.39 -3.91 14.56
N ASP A 72 5.14 -2.83 14.37
CA ASP A 72 5.72 -2.07 15.48
C ASP A 72 4.61 -1.19 16.11
N PRO A 73 4.19 -1.50 17.35
CA PRO A 73 3.14 -0.74 18.02
C PRO A 73 3.60 0.69 18.33
N PRO A 74 2.70 1.68 18.31
CA PRO A 74 3.00 2.98 18.90
C PRO A 74 3.22 2.83 20.42
N ARG A 75 3.86 3.80 21.05
CA ARG A 75 4.11 3.77 22.51
C ARG A 75 2.77 3.82 23.27
N ASN A 76 2.76 3.40 24.53
CA ASN A 76 1.57 3.50 25.35
C ASN A 76 1.10 4.96 25.47
N GLY A 77 -0.17 5.21 25.14
CA GLY A 77 -0.75 6.54 25.04
C GLY A 77 -0.74 7.14 23.63
N ASP A 78 0.06 6.58 22.72
CA ASP A 78 0.13 7.00 21.32
C ASP A 78 -0.82 6.16 20.45
N PHE A 79 -1.25 6.78 19.35
CA PHE A 79 -2.11 6.17 18.34
C PHE A 79 -1.40 6.14 16.99
N LYS A 80 -1.61 5.06 16.23
CA LYS A 80 -1.09 4.91 14.88
C LYS A 80 -2.25 5.00 13.90
N LEU A 81 -2.22 6.01 13.02
CA LEU A 81 -3.16 6.17 11.92
C LEU A 81 -2.51 5.65 10.63
N ASN A 82 -3.05 4.57 10.08
CA ASN A 82 -2.69 4.11 8.75
C ASN A 82 -3.65 4.74 7.75
N VAL A 83 -3.13 5.44 6.74
CA VAL A 83 -3.93 6.09 5.68
C VAL A 83 -3.60 5.44 4.34
N ASP A 84 -4.64 5.13 3.56
CA ASP A 84 -4.53 4.72 2.16
C ASP A 84 -5.43 5.62 1.29
N GLY A 85 -5.07 5.80 0.03
CA GLY A 85 -5.74 6.74 -0.87
C GLY A 85 -5.90 6.22 -2.28
N MET A 86 -7.02 6.58 -2.91
CA MET A 86 -7.29 6.34 -4.33
C MET A 86 -7.41 7.68 -5.05
N ARG A 87 -6.75 7.81 -6.21
CA ARG A 87 -6.92 8.96 -7.11
C ARG A 87 -7.50 8.51 -8.44
N LYS A 88 -8.58 9.15 -8.88
CA LYS A 88 -9.15 8.98 -10.22
C LYS A 88 -8.50 9.99 -11.16
N ILE A 89 -7.75 9.50 -12.16
CA ILE A 89 -6.94 10.36 -13.05
C ILE A 89 -7.80 11.30 -13.89
N VAL A 90 -8.95 10.80 -14.37
CA VAL A 90 -9.81 11.54 -15.32
C VAL A 90 -10.52 12.71 -14.64
N THR A 91 -11.03 12.50 -13.44
CA THR A 91 -11.82 13.50 -12.70
C THR A 91 -11.02 14.22 -11.62
N SER A 92 -9.76 13.80 -11.40
CA SER A 92 -8.92 14.24 -10.28
C SER A 92 -9.52 14.03 -8.88
N ASP A 93 -10.55 13.20 -8.76
CA ASP A 93 -11.12 12.85 -7.46
C ASP A 93 -10.09 12.11 -6.61
N ILE A 94 -10.00 12.47 -5.33
CA ILE A 94 -9.18 11.78 -4.35
C ILE A 94 -10.11 11.26 -3.25
N GLY A 95 -10.05 9.94 -3.02
CA GLY A 95 -10.65 9.28 -1.86
C GLY A 95 -9.55 8.87 -0.89
N VAL A 96 -9.77 9.08 0.41
CA VAL A 96 -8.81 8.71 1.45
C VAL A 96 -9.53 7.91 2.53
N GLY A 97 -8.97 6.76 2.88
CA GLY A 97 -9.42 5.92 3.99
C GLY A 97 -8.32 5.80 5.04
N GLY A 98 -8.69 5.72 6.31
CA GLY A 98 -7.74 5.52 7.39
C GLY A 98 -8.26 4.65 8.53
N VAL A 99 -7.35 3.95 9.21
CA VAL A 99 -7.63 3.14 10.40
C VAL A 99 -6.72 3.59 11.54
N ILE A 100 -7.31 3.80 12.72
CA ILE A 100 -6.60 4.20 13.94
C ILE A 100 -6.48 3.02 14.88
N ARG A 101 -5.25 2.79 15.38
CA ARG A 101 -4.96 1.75 16.37
C ARG A 101 -4.20 2.29 17.57
N ASN A 102 -4.47 1.72 18.75
CA ASN A 102 -3.71 1.98 19.97
C ASN A 102 -2.45 1.10 20.07
N SER A 103 -1.67 1.26 21.14
CA SER A 103 -0.42 0.52 21.41
C SER A 103 -0.59 -1.00 21.59
N ILE A 104 -1.80 -1.48 21.89
CA ILE A 104 -2.11 -2.91 22.01
C ILE A 104 -2.73 -3.50 20.73
N GLY A 105 -2.85 -2.69 19.67
CA GLY A 105 -3.29 -3.12 18.35
C GLY A 105 -4.82 -3.19 18.18
N GLU A 106 -5.59 -2.70 19.16
CA GLU A 106 -7.04 -2.59 19.05
C GLU A 106 -7.43 -1.52 18.03
N TRP A 107 -8.56 -1.76 17.38
CA TRP A 107 -9.16 -0.82 16.45
C TRP A 107 -9.94 0.21 17.25
N ILE A 108 -9.51 1.47 17.16
CA ILE A 108 -10.13 2.57 17.91
C ILE A 108 -11.18 3.27 17.05
N ASP A 109 -10.88 3.50 15.77
CA ASP A 109 -11.78 4.17 14.84
C ASP A 109 -11.36 3.96 13.38
N PHE A 110 -12.25 4.27 12.44
CA PHE A 110 -11.98 4.30 11.01
C PHE A 110 -12.50 5.61 10.39
N ALA A 111 -11.67 6.26 9.58
CA ALA A 111 -12.06 7.44 8.83
C ALA A 111 -12.26 7.07 7.36
N VAL A 112 -13.50 7.16 6.86
CA VAL A 112 -13.80 7.13 5.43
C VAL A 112 -14.06 8.56 5.00
N VAL A 113 -13.17 9.16 4.23
CA VAL A 113 -13.43 10.45 3.60
C VAL A 113 -13.79 10.21 2.15
N VAL A 114 -15.09 10.42 1.89
CA VAL A 114 -15.68 10.41 0.57
C VAL A 114 -15.42 11.77 -0.06
N THR A 115 -14.62 11.74 -1.13
CA THR A 115 -14.43 12.80 -2.13
C THR A 115 -13.92 14.13 -1.57
N LEU A 116 -12.59 14.31 -1.60
CA LEU A 116 -12.07 15.66 -1.78
C LEU A 116 -12.41 16.07 -3.21
N ILE A 117 -13.61 16.61 -3.42
CA ILE A 117 -13.82 17.53 -4.53
C ILE A 117 -12.77 18.59 -4.27
N MET A 118 -11.76 18.69 -5.13
CA MET A 118 -10.78 19.76 -5.06
C MET A 118 -11.57 21.06 -5.18
N ASN A 119 -11.98 21.63 -4.04
CA ASN A 119 -12.21 23.05 -3.96
C ASN A 119 -10.90 23.65 -4.50
N PRO A 120 -10.93 24.49 -5.54
CA PRO A 120 -9.72 25.06 -6.14
C PRO A 120 -8.77 25.69 -5.12
N GLU A 121 -9.28 26.11 -3.96
CA GLU A 121 -8.53 26.62 -2.81
C GLU A 121 -7.68 25.56 -2.07
N THR A 122 -8.00 24.27 -2.21
CA THR A 122 -7.36 23.14 -1.50
C THR A 122 -6.51 22.25 -2.40
N ALA A 123 -6.41 22.58 -3.69
CA ALA A 123 -5.65 21.78 -4.68
C ALA A 123 -4.15 21.66 -4.37
N GLY A 124 -3.62 22.48 -3.45
CA GLY A 124 -2.24 22.43 -2.96
C GLY A 124 -2.05 21.84 -1.56
N THR A 125 -3.11 21.39 -0.86
CA THR A 125 -2.98 20.88 0.50
C THR A 125 -2.72 19.37 0.53
N HIS A 126 -1.93 18.94 1.51
CA HIS A 126 -1.55 17.53 1.71
C HIS A 126 -2.81 16.65 1.87
N PRO A 127 -2.87 15.43 1.28
CA PRO A 127 -4.05 14.55 1.38
C PRO A 127 -4.55 14.27 2.81
N LEU A 128 -3.65 14.27 3.81
CA LEU A 128 -4.04 14.23 5.23
C LEU A 128 -4.87 15.45 5.66
N ALA A 129 -4.58 16.65 5.17
CA ALA A 129 -5.35 17.85 5.51
C ALA A 129 -6.81 17.72 5.06
N GLY A 130 -7.05 17.09 3.91
CA GLY A 130 -8.40 16.81 3.43
C GLY A 130 -9.10 15.67 4.19
N LEU A 131 -8.37 14.64 4.63
CA LEU A 131 -8.90 13.60 5.53
C LEU A 131 -9.38 14.19 6.87
N LEU A 132 -8.65 15.20 7.34
CA LEU A 132 -8.88 15.89 8.61
C LEU A 132 -10.02 16.93 8.53
N TYR A 133 -10.18 17.61 7.39
CA TYR A 133 -11.18 18.64 7.18
C TYR A 133 -12.64 18.15 7.30
N GLY A 134 -12.91 16.88 6.94
CA GLY A 134 -14.26 16.28 7.03
C GLY A 134 -14.74 15.88 8.43
N ARG A 135 -13.90 16.03 9.47
CA ARG A 135 -14.19 15.61 10.85
C ARG A 135 -13.68 16.64 11.86
N TRP A 136 -14.43 17.74 12.03
CA TRP A 136 -14.11 18.85 12.95
C TRP A 136 -13.83 18.40 14.40
N ASP A 137 -14.57 17.41 14.90
CA ASP A 137 -14.36 16.88 16.25
C ASP A 137 -13.07 16.05 16.40
N LEU A 138 -12.61 15.42 15.31
CA LEU A 138 -11.32 14.75 15.26
C LEU A 138 -10.18 15.78 15.20
N MET A 139 -10.37 16.87 14.46
CA MET A 139 -9.41 17.98 14.37
C MET A 139 -9.13 18.62 15.73
N LYS A 140 -10.15 18.81 16.57
CA LYS A 140 -9.97 19.31 17.95
C LYS A 140 -9.19 18.34 18.85
N LYS A 141 -9.27 17.03 18.59
CA LYS A 141 -8.53 16.01 19.33
C LYS A 141 -7.08 15.87 18.85
N ILE A 142 -6.84 16.10 17.56
CA ILE A 142 -5.51 16.04 16.94
C ILE A 142 -4.74 17.36 17.12
N SER A 143 -5.41 18.51 17.25
CA SER A 143 -4.74 19.81 17.43
C SER A 143 -3.90 19.92 18.70
N THR A 144 -4.04 18.97 19.62
CA THR A 144 -3.23 18.85 20.84
C THR A 144 -2.17 17.74 20.76
N CYS A 145 -2.07 17.02 19.64
CA CYS A 145 -1.15 15.91 19.43
C CYS A 145 0.03 16.31 18.55
N ALA A 146 1.22 15.83 18.89
CA ALA A 146 2.36 15.89 17.98
C ALA A 146 2.17 14.86 16.85
N ILE A 147 2.07 15.32 15.60
CA ILE A 147 1.94 14.44 14.44
C ILE A 147 3.33 14.13 13.89
N GLN A 148 3.65 12.84 13.79
CA GLN A 148 4.87 12.37 13.13
C GLN A 148 4.50 11.47 11.96
N HIS A 149 5.00 11.80 10.77
CA HIS A 149 4.84 10.95 9.58
C HIS A 149 5.91 9.85 9.59
N VAL A 150 5.48 8.59 9.43
CA VAL A 150 6.36 7.42 9.42
C VAL A 150 6.07 6.63 8.13
N TYR A 151 7.09 6.47 7.28
CA TYR A 151 7.03 5.73 6.00
C TYR A 151 7.24 4.23 6.19
#